data_AF-A0A7Y4QRI3-F1
#
_entry.id   AF-A0A7Y4QRI3-F1
#
_cell.length_a   1.000
_cell.length_b   1.000
_cell.length_c   1.000
_cell.angle_alpha   90.00
_cell.angle_beta   90.00
_cell.angle_gamma   90.00
#
_symmetry.space_group_name_H-M   'P 1'
#
loop_
_entity.id
_entity.type
_entity.pdbx_description
1 polymer ?
#
loop_
_entity_poly.entity_id
_entity_poly.type
_entity_poly.pdbx_seq_one_letter_code
_entity_poly.pdbx_strand_id
1 'polypeptide(L)' 'MNPSHLSEDFREFLTCLNDAGVEYLLVGGHAVAYHGYVRPTRDMDVWIAVSPDNA' A
#
# COMPACT_ATOMS: atom_id res chain seq x y z
N MET A 1 8.89 15.56 -12.62
CA MET A 1 8.71 15.18 -11.21
C MET A 1 8.90 13.68 -11.15
N ASN A 2 9.92 13.22 -10.42
CA ASN A 2 10.11 11.78 -10.21
C ASN A 2 8.90 11.29 -9.38
N PRO A 3 8.01 10.45 -9.93
CA PRO A 3 6.93 9.92 -9.12
C PRO A 3 7.56 9.02 -8.04
N SER A 4 6.89 8.92 -6.90
CA SER A 4 7.15 7.94 -5.84
C SER A 4 8.51 8.03 -5.14
N HIS A 5 8.61 8.94 -4.16
CA HIS A 5 9.18 8.49 -2.90
C HIS A 5 8.02 8.11 -1.98
N LEU A 6 7.78 6.82 -1.86
CA LEU A 6 6.99 6.29 -0.76
C LEU A 6 7.74 6.62 0.54
N SER A 7 7.05 7.07 1.58
CA SER A 7 7.69 7.29 2.88
C SER A 7 8.31 5.99 3.41
N GLU A 8 9.31 6.13 4.27
CA GLU A 8 9.96 4.98 4.91
C GLU A 8 8.94 4.14 5.69
N ASP A 9 8.10 4.77 6.50
CA ASP A 9 7.03 4.10 7.27
C ASP A 9 6.10 3.24 6.38
N PHE A 10 5.70 3.77 5.22
CA PHE A 10 4.83 3.02 4.30
C PHE A 10 5.55 1.86 3.63
N ARG A 11 6.84 2.02 3.31
CA ARG A 11 7.66 0.92 2.78
C ARG A 11 7.85 -0.16 3.84
N GLU A 12 8.15 0.21 5.06
CA GLU A 12 8.29 -0.74 6.18
C GLU A 12 6.99 -1.47 6.45
N PHE A 13 5.86 -0.76 6.48
CA PHE A 13 4.54 -1.39 6.64
C PHE A 13 4.25 -2.46 5.59
N LEU A 14 4.42 -2.14 4.29
CA LEU A 14 4.21 -3.11 3.21
C LEU A 14 5.20 -4.27 3.27
N THR A 15 6.43 -4.02 3.72
CA THR A 15 7.44 -5.08 3.92
C THR A 15 7.00 -6.04 5.03
N CYS A 16 6.52 -5.53 6.16
CA CYS A 16 5.97 -6.36 7.24
C CYS A 16 4.80 -7.23 6.76
N LEU A 17 3.88 -6.70 5.95
CA LEU A 17 2.78 -7.49 5.38
C LEU A 17 3.30 -8.61 4.47
N ASN A 18 4.26 -8.30 3.60
CA ASN A 18 4.87 -9.29 2.69
C ASN A 18 5.61 -10.39 3.46
N ASP A 19 6.39 -10.03 4.47
CA ASP A 19 7.18 -10.98 5.28
C ASP A 19 6.27 -11.88 6.13
N ALA A 20 5.12 -11.36 6.58
CA ALA A 20 4.10 -12.12 7.27
C ALA A 20 3.20 -12.95 6.33
N GLY A 21 3.38 -12.85 5.01
CA GLY A 21 2.55 -13.55 4.03
C GLY A 21 1.09 -13.07 3.99
N VAL A 22 0.85 -11.83 4.42
CA VAL A 22 -0.51 -11.27 4.50
C VAL A 22 -1.06 -11.06 3.09
N GLU A 23 -2.29 -11.50 2.84
CA GLU A 23 -3.00 -11.20 1.61
C GLU A 23 -3.70 -9.84 1.72
N TYR A 24 -3.28 -8.88 0.89
CA TYR A 24 -3.81 -7.52 0.89
C TYR A 24 -3.81 -6.89 -0.51
N LEU A 25 -4.53 -5.78 -0.64
CA LEU A 25 -4.56 -4.94 -1.82
C LEU A 25 -4.31 -3.48 -1.42
N LEU A 26 -3.31 -2.85 -2.05
CA LEU A 26 -3.14 -1.39 -1.98
C LEU A 26 -4.25 -0.71 -2.77
N VAL A 27 -4.99 0.18 -2.12
CA VAL A 27 -6.09 0.93 -2.72
C VAL A 27 -5.90 2.44 -2.51
N GLY A 28 -6.89 3.23 -2.93
CA GLY A 28 -6.90 4.67 -2.65
C GLY A 28 -5.87 5.49 -3.42
N GLY A 29 -5.41 6.58 -2.80
CA GLY A 29 -4.63 7.63 -3.48
C GLY A 29 -3.30 7.14 -4.06
N HIS A 30 -2.58 6.28 -3.33
CA HIS A 30 -1.33 5.69 -3.80
C HIS A 30 -1.53 4.77 -5.01
N ALA A 31 -2.57 3.93 -5.02
CA ALA A 31 -2.88 3.06 -6.15
C ALA A 31 -3.22 3.87 -7.42
N VAL A 32 -4.03 4.93 -7.28
CA VAL A 32 -4.36 5.85 -8.39
C VAL A 32 -3.14 6.58 -8.89
N ALA A 33 -2.28 7.08 -7.99
CA ALA A 33 -1.07 7.81 -8.35
C ALA A 33 -0.07 6.93 -9.11
N TYR A 34 0.00 5.63 -8.78
CA TYR A 34 0.89 4.68 -9.43
C TYR A 34 0.37 4.21 -10.80
N HIS A 35 -0.91 3.83 -10.90
CA HIS A 35 -1.47 3.24 -12.11
C HIS A 35 -2.17 4.22 -13.06
N GLY A 36 -2.49 5.43 -12.61
CA GLY A 36 -3.28 6.40 -13.35
C GLY A 36 -2.55 7.73 -13.55
N TYR A 37 -2.94 8.72 -12.76
CA TYR A 37 -2.44 10.10 -12.87
C TYR A 37 -2.01 10.61 -11.49
N VAL A 38 -1.19 11.66 -11.49
CA VAL A 38 -0.69 12.27 -10.25
C VAL A 38 -1.87 12.69 -9.36
N ARG A 39 -2.02 11.99 -8.23
CA ARG A 39 -3.05 12.22 -7.22
C ARG A 39 -2.34 12.40 -5.88
N PRO A 40 -2.12 13.63 -5.40
CA PRO A 40 -1.50 13.86 -4.11
C PRO A 40 -2.35 13.24 -2.99
N THR A 41 -1.74 12.43 -2.13
CA THR A 41 -2.38 11.84 -0.96
C THR A 41 -1.42 11.86 0.22
N ARG A 42 -1.92 11.82 1.45
CA ARG A 42 -1.10 11.84 2.67
C ARG A 42 -1.16 10.53 3.47
N ASP A 43 -2.14 9.71 3.17
CA ASP A 43 -2.46 8.44 3.79
C ASP A 43 -2.22 7.29 2.80
N MET A 44 -2.18 6.08 3.36
CA MET A 44 -2.14 4.83 2.62
C MET A 44 -3.35 4.00 3.03
N ASP A 45 -4.14 3.61 2.03
CA ASP A 45 -5.30 2.75 2.21
C ASP A 45 -4.93 1.33 1.78
N VAL A 46 -5.06 0.36 2.69
CA VAL A 46 -4.83 -1.06 2.41
C VAL A 46 -6.08 -1.84 2.76
N TRP A 47 -6.54 -2.66 1.82
CA TRP A 47 -7.61 -3.62 2.03
C TRP A 47 -7.02 -4.99 2.35
N ILE A 48 -7.42 -5.59 3.48
CA ILE A 48 -6.92 -6.88 3.96
C ILE A 48 -7.94 -7.97 3.62
N ALA A 49 -7.48 -9.08 3.04
CA ALA A 49 -8.34 -10.22 2.77
C ALA A 49 -8.80 -10.86 4.09
N VAL A 50 -10.09 -11.20 4.20
CA VAL A 50 -10.64 -11.83 5.41
C VAL A 50 -10.55 -13.34 5.26
N SER A 51 -9.52 -13.94 5.86
CA SER A 51 -9.36 -15.39 5.94
C SER A 51 -8.72 -15.79 7.28
N PRO A 52 -8.92 -17.05 7.74
CA PRO A 52 -8.25 -17.54 8.94
C PRO A 52 -6.73 -17.56 8.84
N ASP A 53 -6.18 -17.75 7.63
CA ASP A 53 -4.74 -17.76 7.39
C ASP A 53 -4.13 -16.34 7.47
N ASN A 54 -4.98 -15.30 7.43
CA ASN A 54 -4.61 -13.89 7.40
C ASN A 54 -4.96 -13.15 8.72
N ALA A 55 -5.17 -13.90 9.82
CA ALA A 55 -5.67 -13.41 11.12
C ALA A 55 -4.69 -13.65 12.28
#